data_AF-A0A9E1BC73-F1
#
_entry.id   AF-A0A9E1BC73-F1
#
_cell.length_a   1.000
_cell.length_b   1.000
_cell.length_c   1.000
_cell.angle_alpha   90.00
_cell.angle_beta   90.00
_cell.angle_gamma   90.00
#
_symmetry.space_group_name_H-M   'P 1'
#
loop_
_entity.id
_entity.type
_entity.pdbx_description
1 polymer ?
#
loop_
_entity_poly.entity_id
_entity_poly.type
_entity_poly.pdbx_seq_one_letter_code
_entity_poly.pdbx_strand_id
1 'polypeptide(L)' 'MVQKAGENNSLYQNLLDAGFNAEKAEQHEKLAEDGEWNKLLRELANQKRYLLSLLHEREKQIDCLDFLVYEINKKQEGEF' A
#
# COMPACT_ATOMS: atom_id res chain seq x y z
N MET A 1 9.35 -31.17 -11.76
CA MET A 1 10.18 -29.99 -11.46
C MET A 1 9.22 -28.82 -11.28
N VAL A 2 9.07 -28.07 -10.19
CA VAL A 2 9.60 -27.96 -8.81
C VAL A 2 8.45 -27.31 -7.99
N GLN A 3 8.20 -27.76 -6.75
CA GLN A 3 7.43 -27.03 -5.70
C GLN A 3 8.49 -26.33 -4.78
N LYS A 4 8.29 -25.26 -3.98
CA LYS A 4 7.14 -24.60 -3.30
C LYS A 4 7.67 -23.34 -2.54
N ALA A 5 6.79 -22.38 -2.15
CA ALA A 5 6.72 -21.67 -0.83
C ALA A 5 6.01 -20.29 -0.96
N GLY A 6 4.98 -19.89 -0.19
CA GLY A 6 4.36 -20.45 1.02
C GLY A 6 2.89 -20.02 1.13
N GLU A 7 2.10 -20.81 1.88
CA GLU A 7 0.65 -20.69 2.15
C GLU A 7 -0.25 -20.45 0.92
N ASN A 8 -1.14 -21.41 0.60
CA ASN A 8 -2.11 -21.24 -0.48
C ASN A 8 -3.16 -20.18 -0.09
N ASN A 9 -2.81 -18.91 -0.17
CA ASN A 9 -3.77 -17.82 0.02
C ASN A 9 -4.70 -17.75 -1.20
N SER A 10 -6.00 -17.68 -0.95
CA SER A 10 -6.97 -17.44 -2.02
C SER A 10 -6.70 -16.08 -2.68
N LEU A 11 -7.18 -15.90 -3.91
CA LEU A 11 -7.12 -14.60 -4.58
C LEU A 11 -7.74 -13.52 -3.70
N TYR A 12 -8.88 -13.81 -3.07
CA TYR A 12 -9.51 -12.93 -2.08
C TYR A 12 -8.56 -12.48 -0.97
N GLN A 13 -7.85 -13.40 -0.30
CA GLN A 13 -6.96 -13.02 0.80
C GLN A 13 -5.77 -12.19 0.29
N ASN A 14 -5.21 -12.53 -0.87
CA ASN A 14 -4.14 -11.73 -1.48
C ASN A 14 -4.60 -10.30 -1.81
N LEU A 15 -5.87 -10.11 -2.19
CA LEU A 15 -6.44 -8.79 -2.42
C LEU A 15 -6.58 -8.01 -1.10
N LEU A 16 -7.04 -8.64 -0.04
CA LEU A 16 -7.09 -8.01 1.29
C LEU A 16 -5.70 -7.58 1.77
N ASP A 17 -4.71 -8.48 1.64
CA ASP A 17 -3.33 -8.21 2.05
C ASP A 17 -2.70 -7.08 1.20
N ALA A 18 -3.13 -6.94 -0.06
CA ALA A 18 -2.76 -5.83 -0.94
C ALA A 18 -3.50 -4.50 -0.63
N GLY A 19 -4.33 -4.48 0.42
CA GLY A 19 -5.03 -3.29 0.90
C GLY A 19 -6.34 -2.99 0.16
N PHE A 20 -6.93 -3.97 -0.53
CA PHE A 20 -8.32 -3.87 -0.95
C PHE A 20 -9.23 -4.09 0.26
N ASN A 21 -10.40 -3.44 0.25
CA ASN A 21 -11.43 -3.77 1.22
C ASN A 21 -12.18 -5.05 0.80
N ALA A 22 -12.93 -5.63 1.74
CA ALA A 22 -13.67 -6.87 1.52
C ALA A 22 -14.61 -6.82 0.31
N GLU A 23 -15.36 -5.71 0.16
CA GLU A 23 -16.29 -5.53 -0.96
C GLU A 23 -15.58 -5.60 -2.32
N LYS A 24 -14.47 -4.85 -2.48
CA LYS A 24 -13.68 -4.86 -3.71
C LYS A 24 -13.00 -6.21 -3.94
N ALA A 25 -12.53 -6.87 -2.87
CA ALA A 25 -11.91 -8.18 -2.98
C ALA A 25 -12.90 -9.23 -3.50
N GLU A 26 -14.14 -9.24 -3.02
CA GLU A 26 -15.20 -10.12 -3.54
C GLU A 26 -15.55 -9.82 -5.01
N GLN A 27 -15.67 -8.53 -5.36
CA GLN A 27 -15.95 -8.12 -6.74
C GLN A 27 -14.84 -8.57 -7.70
N HIS A 28 -13.58 -8.43 -7.28
CA HIS A 28 -12.42 -8.78 -8.08
C HIS A 28 -12.18 -10.29 -8.18
N GLU A 29 -12.56 -11.07 -7.17
CA GLU A 29 -12.57 -12.53 -7.25
C GLU A 29 -13.57 -13.02 -8.30
N LYS A 30 -14.77 -12.44 -8.37
CA LYS A 30 -15.75 -12.75 -9.43
C LYS A 30 -15.25 -12.40 -10.82
N LEU A 31 -14.56 -11.26 -10.98
CA LEU A 31 -13.94 -10.92 -12.27
C LEU A 31 -12.90 -11.96 -12.71
N ALA A 32 -12.15 -12.53 -11.77
CA ALA A 32 -11.22 -13.61 -12.06
C ALA A 32 -11.94 -14.90 -12.47
N GLU A 33 -13.04 -15.25 -11.80
CA GLU A 33 -13.90 -16.40 -12.18
C GLU A 33 -14.48 -16.24 -13.59
N ASP A 34 -14.86 -15.01 -13.96
CA ASP A 34 -15.35 -14.66 -15.30
C ASP A 34 -14.24 -14.57 -16.37
N GLY A 35 -12.97 -14.74 -15.99
CA GLY A 35 -11.82 -14.69 -16.89
C GLY A 35 -11.35 -13.27 -17.27
N GLU A 36 -11.86 -12.24 -16.58
CA GLU A 36 -11.59 -10.82 -16.83
C GLU A 36 -10.24 -10.34 -16.26
N TRP A 37 -9.17 -11.12 -16.49
CA TRP A 37 -7.85 -10.91 -15.89
C TRP A 37 -7.23 -9.55 -16.24
N ASN A 38 -7.47 -9.01 -17.45
CA ASN A 38 -6.95 -7.71 -17.85
C ASN A 38 -7.55 -6.56 -17.02
N LYS A 39 -8.84 -6.65 -16.66
CA LYS A 39 -9.46 -5.68 -15.76
C LYS A 39 -8.86 -5.79 -14.37
N LEU A 40 -8.72 -7.01 -13.85
CA LEU A 40 -8.11 -7.25 -12.54
C LEU A 40 -6.68 -6.69 -12.46
N LEU A 41 -5.84 -6.97 -13.46
CA LEU A 41 -4.46 -6.43 -13.52
C LEU A 41 -4.43 -4.90 -13.52
N ARG A 42 -5.37 -4.25 -14.21
CA ARG A 42 -5.50 -2.79 -14.20
C ARG A 42 -5.85 -2.26 -12.81
N GLU A 43 -6.76 -2.92 -12.10
CA GLU A 43 -7.12 -2.51 -10.74
C GLU A 43 -5.99 -2.73 -9.74
N LEU A 44 -5.23 -3.82 -9.85
CA LEU A 44 -4.02 -4.03 -9.06
C LEU A 44 -2.98 -2.92 -9.30
N ALA A 45 -2.80 -2.49 -10.56
CA ALA A 45 -1.90 -1.38 -10.88
C ALA A 45 -2.41 -0.04 -10.33
N ASN A 46 -3.73 0.18 -10.30
CA ASN A 46 -4.34 1.36 -9.66
C ASN A 46 -4.06 1.35 -8.15
N GLN A 47 -4.28 0.22 -7.49
CA GLN A 47 -4.04 0.06 -6.06
C GLN A 47 -2.57 0.34 -5.71
N LYS A 48 -1.63 -0.21 -6.48
CA LYS A 48 -0.20 0.07 -6.29
C LYS A 48 0.11 1.57 -6.38
N ARG A 49 -0.45 2.28 -7.37
CA ARG A 49 -0.25 3.73 -7.51
C ARG A 49 -0.84 4.51 -6.34
N TYR A 50 -2.00 4.10 -5.84
CA TYR A 50 -2.61 4.70 -4.66
C TYR A 50 -1.72 4.52 -3.42
N LEU A 51 -1.24 3.30 -3.16
CA LEU A 51 -0.34 3.02 -2.04
C LEU A 51 0.95 3.84 -2.12
N LEU A 52 1.54 3.98 -3.32
CA LEU A 52 2.70 4.84 -3.52
C LEU A 52 2.40 6.32 -3.24
N SER A 53 1.23 6.81 -3.63
CA SER A 53 0.83 8.19 -3.31
C SER A 53 0.67 8.42 -1.81
N LEU A 54 0.10 7.45 -1.08
CA LEU A 54 0.01 7.50 0.37
C LEU A 54 1.40 7.47 1.01
N LEU A 55 2.31 6.62 0.52
CA LEU A 55 3.68 6.55 1.01
C LEU A 55 4.38 7.91 0.89
N HIS A 56 4.35 8.52 -0.30
CA HIS A 56 4.97 9.84 -0.50
C HIS A 56 4.34 10.94 0.36
N GLU A 57 3.02 10.86 0.62
CA GLU A 57 2.36 11.79 1.54
C GLU A 57 2.82 11.60 2.99
N ARG A 58 2.98 10.35 3.43
CA ARG A 58 3.52 10.05 4.77
C ARG A 58 4.98 10.45 4.91
N GLU A 59 5.78 10.26 3.86
CA GLU A 59 7.17 10.71 3.80
C GLU A 59 7.27 12.22 4.02
N LYS A 60 6.48 13.03 3.29
CA LYS A 60 6.42 14.49 3.49
C LYS A 60 6.02 14.88 4.91
N GLN A 61 5.08 14.15 5.51
CA GLN A 61 4.66 14.42 6.89
C GLN A 61 5.79 14.14 7.88
N ILE A 62 6.58 13.09 7.65
CA ILE A 62 7.78 12.78 8.44
C ILE A 62 8.83 13.87 8.27
N ASP A 63 9.13 14.30 7.04
CA ASP A 63 10.08 15.39 6.77
C ASP A 63 9.71 16.67 7.53
N CYS A 64 8.42 17.03 7.51
CA CYS A 64 7.90 18.18 8.25
C CYS A 64 8.07 18.01 9.78
N LEU A 65 7.85 16.80 10.30
CA LEU A 65 8.03 16.51 11.72
C LEU A 65 9.50 16.59 12.12
N ASP A 66 10.40 16.04 11.31
CA ASP A 66 11.85 16.07 11.55
C ASP A 66 12.37 17.51 11.55
N PHE A 67 11.91 18.33 10.60
CA PHE A 67 12.23 19.76 10.57
C PHE A 67 11.70 20.48 11.82
N LEU A 68 10.46 20.20 12.25
CA LEU A 68 9.90 20.80 13.46
C LEU A 68 10.69 20.42 14.71
N VAL A 69 11.11 19.16 14.84
CA VAL A 69 11.96 18.68 15.93
C VAL A 69 13.31 19.42 15.93
N TYR A 70 13.95 19.55 14.76
CA TYR A 70 15.19 20.31 14.62
C TYR A 70 15.04 21.76 15.07
N GLU A 71 14.00 22.46 14.63
CA GLU A 71 13.74 23.86 15.02
C GLU A 71 13.51 24.02 16.53
N ILE A 72 12.85 23.05 17.17
CA ILE A 72 12.65 23.04 18.62
C ILE A 72 13.98 22.84 19.34
N ASN A 73 14.78 21.85 18.93
CA ASN A 73 16.08 21.57 19.54
C ASN A 73 17.02 22.77 19.41
N LYS A 74 17.09 23.37 18.22
CA LYS A 74 17.88 24.58 17.98
C LYS A 74 17.52 25.72 18.93
N LYS A 75 16.22 25.93 19.19
CA LYS A 75 15.75 26.96 20.14
C LYS A 75 16.09 26.63 21.60
N GLN A 76 16.14 25.35 21.95
CA GLN A 76 16.45 24.90 23.31
C GLN A 76 17.95 24.90 23.62
N GLU A 77 18.79 24.64 22.63
CA GLU A 77 20.26 24.60 22.80
C GLU A 77 20.88 25.99 22.97
N GLY A 78 20.10 27.08 22.87
CA GLY A 78 20.54 28.42 23.20
C GLY A 78 21.74 28.86 22.37
N GLU A 79 21.53 29.15 21.09
CA GLU A 79 22.49 29.95 20.33
C GLU A 79 22.62 31.33 21.03
N PHE A 80 23.72 31.51 21.79
CA PHE A 80 24.24 32.81 22.20
C PHE A 80 24.85 33.54 20.99
#